data_AF-A0A936RH63-F1
#
_entry.id   AF-A0A936RH63-F1
#
_cell.length_a   1.000
_cell.length_b   1.000
_cell.length_c   1.000
_cell.angle_alpha   90.00
_cell.angle_beta   90.00
_cell.angle_gamma   90.00
#
_symmetry.space_group_name_H-M   'P 1'
#
loop_
_entity.id
_entity.type
_entity.pdbx_description
1 polymer ?
#
loop_
_entity_poly.entity_id
_entity_poly.type
_entity_poly.pdbx_seq_one_letter_code
_entity_poly.pdbx_strand_id
1 'polypeptide(L)'
;MSDDLKDILSNLNKDIEQDKLLDYLNKKLSAAEAHEVEKQMAADDFMNDAVEGLEHFNNKKDLTVLVEQLNKDLKKQTAKKKQLKEKRRLKDQPWLYISIIILLLLLVISFVIIKKYLDN
;
A
#
# COMPACT_ATOMS: atom_id res chain seq x y z
N MET A 1 -0.16 -14.61 1.57
CA MET A 1 -0.59 -13.18 1.45
C MET A 1 -0.36 -12.41 2.76
N SER A 2 0.73 -12.71 3.47
CA SER A 2 1.14 -12.10 4.74
C SER A 2 2.23 -11.04 4.57
N ASP A 3 2.91 -11.02 3.42
CA ASP A 3 4.13 -10.22 3.23
C ASP A 3 3.83 -8.71 3.15
N ASP A 4 2.71 -8.30 2.56
CA ASP A 4 2.33 -6.88 2.47
C ASP A 4 1.98 -6.24 3.82
N LEU A 5 1.62 -7.03 4.84
CA LEU A 5 1.35 -6.51 6.18
C LEU A 5 2.67 -6.14 6.90
N LYS A 6 3.75 -6.88 6.60
CA LYS A 6 5.08 -6.57 7.10
C LYS A 6 5.55 -5.20 6.63
N ASP A 7 5.21 -4.78 5.40
CA ASP A 7 5.69 -3.51 4.82
C ASP A 7 5.12 -2.22 5.47
N ILE A 8 3.89 -2.26 5.97
CA ILE A 8 3.26 -1.07 6.58
C ILE A 8 3.76 -0.86 8.02
N LEU A 9 4.10 -1.94 8.72
CA LEU A 9 4.50 -1.93 10.13
C LEU A 9 6.02 -2.00 10.35
N SER A 10 6.78 -2.48 9.37
CA SER A 10 8.26 -2.48 9.39
C SER A 10 8.87 -1.07 9.45
N ASN A 11 8.08 -0.02 9.21
CA ASN A 11 8.47 1.37 9.39
C ASN A 11 8.00 1.99 10.73
N LEU A 12 7.15 1.31 11.51
CA LEU A 12 6.60 1.87 12.76
C LEU A 12 7.41 1.43 13.98
N ASN A 13 7.92 0.21 14.01
CA ASN A 13 9.00 -0.19 14.93
C ASN A 13 9.68 -1.46 14.42
N LYS A 14 11.02 -1.45 14.28
CA LYS A 14 11.80 -2.54 13.67
C LYS A 14 12.11 -3.69 14.64
N ASP A 15 11.97 -3.45 15.94
CA ASP A 15 12.65 -4.25 16.93
C ASP A 15 11.77 -5.37 17.53
N ILE A 16 10.43 -5.24 17.46
CA ILE A 16 9.50 -6.26 17.96
C ILE A 16 8.60 -6.77 16.82
N GLU A 17 8.70 -8.06 16.52
CA GLU A 17 7.79 -8.74 15.59
C GLU A 17 6.36 -8.79 16.16
N GLN A 18 5.37 -8.36 15.37
CA GLN A 18 3.95 -8.34 15.76
C GLN A 18 3.45 -9.70 16.27
N ASP A 19 3.91 -10.79 15.66
CA ASP A 19 3.54 -12.14 16.04
C ASP A 19 4.00 -12.46 17.48
N LYS A 20 5.19 -11.98 17.88
CA LYS A 20 5.71 -12.14 19.25
C LYS A 20 4.90 -11.34 20.27
N LEU A 21 4.43 -10.14 19.94
CA LEU A 21 3.56 -9.36 20.83
C LEU A 21 2.20 -10.05 21.07
N LEU A 22 1.63 -10.63 20.01
CA LEU A 22 0.39 -11.40 20.14
C LEU A 22 0.60 -12.66 20.99
N ASP A 23 1.73 -13.35 20.84
CA ASP A 23 2.06 -14.52 21.66
C ASP A 23 2.37 -14.16 23.12
N TYR A 24 3.01 -13.01 23.35
CA TYR A 24 3.21 -12.42 24.68
C TYR A 24 1.86 -12.16 25.37
N LEU A 25 0.96 -11.43 24.71
CA LEU A 25 -0.38 -11.15 25.22
C LEU A 25 -1.17 -12.44 25.51
N ASN A 26 -0.99 -13.47 24.68
CA ASN A 26 -1.65 -14.77 24.86
C ASN A 26 -0.94 -15.71 25.85
N LYS A 27 0.14 -15.27 26.53
CA LYS A 27 0.96 -16.07 27.46
C LYS A 27 1.53 -17.35 26.85
N LYS A 28 1.89 -17.31 25.56
CA LYS A 28 2.46 -18.44 24.82
C LYS A 28 3.99 -18.43 24.70
N LEU A 29 4.64 -17.31 25.04
CA LEU A 29 6.09 -17.19 25.04
C LEU A 29 6.73 -17.86 26.26
N SER A 30 7.96 -18.34 26.10
CA SER A 30 8.79 -18.77 27.22
C SER A 30 9.21 -17.57 28.09
N ALA A 31 9.60 -17.82 29.34
CA ALA A 31 10.01 -16.76 30.26
C ALA A 31 11.21 -15.93 29.74
N ALA A 32 12.12 -16.55 28.99
CA ALA A 32 13.26 -15.87 28.40
C ALA A 32 12.83 -14.91 27.27
N GLU A 33 11.92 -15.36 26.40
CA GLU A 33 11.42 -14.56 25.28
C GLU A 33 10.48 -13.45 25.75
N ALA A 34 9.64 -13.71 26.74
CA ALA A 34 8.79 -12.69 27.35
C ALA A 34 9.63 -11.56 27.95
N HIS A 35 10.72 -11.88 28.64
CA HIS A 35 11.62 -10.88 29.22
C HIS A 35 12.34 -10.04 28.16
N GLU A 36 12.69 -10.63 27.02
CA GLU A 36 13.27 -9.90 25.89
C GLU A 36 12.27 -8.90 25.30
N VAL A 37 11.00 -9.31 25.15
CA VAL A 37 9.92 -8.43 24.70
C VAL A 37 9.67 -7.32 25.72
N GLU A 38 9.61 -7.61 27.02
CA GLU A 38 9.49 -6.61 28.09
C GLU A 38 10.60 -5.56 28.05
N LYS A 39 11.84 -5.98 27.83
CA LYS A 39 12.99 -5.08 27.71
C LYS A 39 12.87 -4.16 26.49
N GLN A 40 12.37 -4.68 25.37
CA GLN A 40 12.17 -3.91 24.15
C GLN A 40 10.98 -2.94 24.29
N MET A 41 9.89 -3.35 24.96
CA MET A 41 8.74 -2.48 25.26
C MET A 41 9.12 -1.34 26.20
N ALA A 42 9.94 -1.63 27.23
CA ALA A 42 10.41 -0.60 28.16
C ALA A 42 11.34 0.45 27.50
N ALA A 43 11.88 0.17 26.32
CA ALA A 43 12.69 1.10 25.55
C ALA A 43 11.85 2.06 24.68
N ASP A 44 10.55 1.79 24.49
CA ASP A 44 9.64 2.58 23.68
C ASP A 44 8.34 2.88 24.45
N ASP A 45 8.24 4.11 24.95
CA ASP A 45 7.08 4.62 25.70
C ASP A 45 5.75 4.43 24.95
N PHE A 46 5.75 4.51 23.62
CA PHE A 46 4.56 4.30 22.80
C PHE A 46 4.12 2.84 22.79
N MET A 47 5.08 1.91 22.70
CA MET A 47 4.77 0.48 22.72
C MET A 47 4.33 0.02 24.10
N ASN A 48 4.94 0.55 25.15
CA ASN A 48 4.54 0.25 26.52
C ASN A 48 3.07 0.65 26.77
N ASP A 49 2.68 1.87 26.41
CA ASP A 49 1.30 2.38 26.54
C ASP A 49 0.31 1.56 25.67
N ALA A 50 0.71 1.23 24.43
CA ALA A 50 -0.12 0.43 23.53
C ALA A 50 -0.38 -0.99 24.07
N VAL A 51 0.64 -1.65 24.64
CA VAL A 51 0.52 -3.00 25.18
C VAL A 51 -0.30 -3.00 26.47
N GLU A 52 -0.12 -2.01 27.35
CA GLU A 52 -0.96 -1.83 28.54
C GLU A 52 -2.44 -1.71 28.14
N GLY A 53 -2.76 -0.90 27.12
CA GLY A 53 -4.11 -0.80 26.58
C GLY A 53 -4.67 -2.12 26.02
N LEU A 54 -3.83 -2.94 25.40
CA LEU A 54 -4.22 -4.26 24.87
C LEU A 54 -4.37 -5.32 25.98
N GLU A 55 -3.66 -5.20 27.11
CA GLU A 55 -3.82 -6.10 28.26
C GLU A 55 -5.20 -5.99 28.91
N HIS A 56 -5.77 -4.79 28.93
CA HIS A 56 -7.13 -4.53 29.44
C HIS A 56 -8.24 -5.12 28.57
N PHE A 57 -7.90 -5.70 27.41
CA PHE A 57 -8.88 -6.30 26.52
C PHE A 57 -9.31 -7.69 27.03
N ASN A 58 -10.59 -7.81 27.39
CA ASN A 58 -11.14 -9.01 28.05
C ASN A 58 -11.00 -10.30 27.25
N ASN A 59 -11.12 -10.25 25.91
CA ASN A 59 -11.14 -11.44 25.08
C ASN A 59 -10.02 -11.43 24.03
N LYS A 60 -8.85 -11.96 24.41
CA LYS A 60 -7.64 -11.95 23.58
C LYS A 60 -7.80 -12.75 22.26
N LYS A 61 -8.73 -13.72 22.22
CA LYS A 61 -9.10 -14.43 20.98
C LYS A 61 -9.77 -13.53 19.93
N ASP A 62 -10.57 -12.57 20.38
CA ASP A 62 -11.26 -11.65 19.47
C ASP A 62 -10.29 -10.60 18.92
N LEU A 63 -9.16 -10.38 19.60
CA LEU A 63 -8.13 -9.42 19.22
C LEU A 63 -7.53 -9.74 17.85
N THR A 64 -7.21 -11.01 17.58
CA THR A 64 -6.67 -11.44 16.28
C THR A 64 -7.68 -11.19 15.16
N VAL A 65 -8.95 -11.55 15.36
CA VAL A 65 -10.02 -11.36 14.38
C VAL A 65 -10.26 -9.86 14.14
N LEU A 66 -10.24 -9.06 15.20
CA LEU A 66 -10.41 -7.61 15.13
C LEU A 66 -9.27 -6.95 14.34
N VAL A 67 -8.02 -7.37 14.57
CA VAL A 67 -6.86 -6.87 13.82
C VAL A 67 -6.97 -7.23 12.34
N GLU A 68 -7.37 -8.46 12.02
CA GLU A 68 -7.61 -8.87 10.63
C GLU A 68 -8.71 -8.04 9.95
N GLN A 69 -9.83 -7.81 10.65
CA GLN A 69 -10.92 -6.97 10.15
C GLN A 69 -10.48 -5.53 9.93
N LEU A 70 -9.79 -4.93 10.91
CA LEU A 70 -9.28 -3.56 10.82
C LEU A 70 -8.33 -3.40 9.62
N ASN A 71 -7.40 -4.35 9.45
CA ASN A 71 -6.49 -4.37 8.31
C ASN A 71 -7.24 -4.46 6.97
N LYS A 72 -8.24 -5.33 6.89
CA LYS A 72 -9.07 -5.49 5.69
C LYS A 72 -9.82 -4.20 5.36
N ASP A 73 -10.40 -3.54 6.36
CA ASP A 73 -11.15 -2.31 6.17
C ASP A 73 -10.26 -1.12 5.83
N LEU A 74 -9.08 -1.00 6.45
CA LEU A 74 -8.07 0.00 6.07
C LEU A 74 -7.64 -0.17 4.61
N LYS A 75 -7.33 -1.41 4.20
CA LYS A 75 -6.99 -1.72 2.80
C LYS A 75 -8.15 -1.36 1.86
N LYS A 76 -9.39 -1.66 2.23
CA LYS A 76 -10.58 -1.32 1.43
C LYS A 76 -10.76 0.20 1.29
N GLN A 77 -10.62 0.95 2.38
CA GLN A 77 -10.80 2.40 2.39
C GLN A 77 -9.70 3.13 1.59
N THR A 78 -8.45 2.66 1.69
CA THR A 78 -7.31 3.22 0.94
C THR A 78 -7.36 2.83 -0.54
N ALA A 79 -7.74 1.59 -0.86
CA ALA A 79 -7.93 1.12 -2.23
C ALA A 79 -9.02 1.93 -2.96
N LYS A 80 -10.12 2.28 -2.29
CA LYS A 80 -11.18 3.11 -2.88
C LYS A 80 -10.64 4.47 -3.33
N LYS A 81 -9.81 5.13 -2.53
CA LYS A 81 -9.15 6.39 -2.91
C LYS A 81 -8.17 6.21 -4.07
N LYS A 82 -7.43 5.10 -4.11
CA LYS A 82 -6.50 4.77 -5.22
C LYS A 82 -7.25 4.53 -6.54
N GLN A 83 -8.32 3.76 -6.51
CA GLN A 83 -9.17 3.50 -7.69
C GLN A 83 -9.84 4.78 -8.21
N LEU A 84 -10.29 5.67 -7.32
CA LEU A 84 -10.83 6.97 -7.72
C LEU A 84 -9.77 7.85 -8.40
N LYS A 85 -8.52 7.82 -7.92
CA LYS A 85 -7.40 8.50 -8.57
C LYS A 85 -7.06 7.87 -9.93
N GLU A 86 -7.05 6.55 -10.05
CA GLU A 86 -6.83 5.87 -11.34
C GLU A 86 -7.93 6.15 -12.36
N LYS A 87 -9.20 6.17 -11.94
CA LYS A 87 -10.31 6.56 -12.84
C LYS A 87 -10.20 7.99 -13.36
N ARG A 88 -9.51 8.87 -12.64
CA ARG A 88 -9.22 10.26 -13.05
C ARG A 88 -7.94 10.39 -13.86
N ARG A 89 -7.11 9.36 -13.98
CA ARG A 89 -6.02 9.37 -14.96
C ARG A 89 -6.68 9.34 -16.32
N LEU A 90 -6.48 10.41 -17.08
CA LEU A 90 -6.87 10.47 -18.48
C LEU A 90 -6.27 9.24 -19.15
N LYS A 91 -7.12 8.31 -19.58
CA LYS A 91 -6.68 7.19 -20.40
C LYS A 91 -6.03 7.81 -21.62
N ASP A 92 -4.77 7.46 -21.87
CA ASP A 92 -4.08 7.83 -23.09
C ASP A 92 -5.01 7.57 -24.26
N GLN A 93 -5.22 8.57 -25.12
CA GLN A 93 -6.08 8.48 -26.28
C GLN A 93 -5.22 8.09 -27.50
N PRO A 94 -4.96 6.79 -27.76
CA PRO A 94 -4.13 6.36 -28.89
C PRO A 94 -4.67 6.89 -30.23
N TRP A 95 -5.99 7.06 -30.33
CA TRP A 95 -6.64 7.65 -31.50
C TRP A 95 -6.20 9.08 -31.78
N LEU A 96 -5.91 9.89 -30.74
CA LEU A 96 -5.48 11.27 -30.91
C LEU A 96 -4.09 11.33 -31.57
N TYR A 97 -3.16 10.44 -31.17
CA TYR A 97 -1.86 10.31 -31.81
C TYR A 97 -1.96 9.84 -33.27
N ILE A 98 -2.84 8.87 -33.55
CA ILE A 98 -3.08 8.37 -34.91
C ILE A 98 -3.61 9.49 -35.82
N SER A 99 -4.59 10.28 -35.34
CA SER A 99 -5.13 11.41 -36.09
C SER A 99 -4.06 12.45 -36.43
N ILE A 100 -3.17 12.77 -35.49
CA ILE A 100 -2.05 13.72 -35.73
C ILE A 100 -1.10 13.20 -36.80
N ILE A 101 -0.74 11.90 -36.76
CA ILE A 101 0.16 11.29 -37.73
C ILE A 101 -0.46 11.30 -39.14
N ILE A 102 -1.74 10.97 -39.26
CA ILE A 102 -2.46 11.00 -40.53
C ILE A 102 -2.50 12.43 -41.10
N LEU A 103 -2.75 13.42 -40.23
CA LEU A 103 -2.79 14.83 -40.64
C LEU A 103 -1.42 15.32 -41.11
N LEU A 104 -0.33 14.94 -40.44
CA LEU A 104 1.03 15.23 -40.88
C LEU A 104 1.35 14.57 -42.23
N LEU A 105 0.97 13.30 -42.43
CA LEU A 105 1.17 12.62 -43.71
C LEU A 105 0.42 13.31 -44.85
N LEU A 106 -0.81 13.76 -44.61
CA LEU A 106 -1.58 14.52 -45.60
C LEU A 106 -0.89 15.83 -46.00
N LEU A 107 -0.31 16.56 -45.03
CA LEU A 107 0.45 17.77 -45.32
C LEU A 107 1.69 17.48 -46.18
N VAL A 108 2.42 16.42 -45.87
CA VAL A 108 3.61 16.02 -46.65
C VAL A 108 3.22 15.60 -48.07
N ILE A 109 2.17 14.80 -48.22
CA ILE A 109 1.68 14.38 -49.54
C ILE A 109 1.22 15.59 -50.36
N SER A 110 0.45 16.49 -49.73
CA SER A 110 0.00 17.73 -50.38
C SER A 110 1.18 18.57 -50.87
N PHE A 111 2.21 18.74 -50.03
CA PHE A 111 3.42 19.46 -50.41
C PHE A 111 4.16 18.81 -51.59
N VAL A 112 4.33 17.48 -51.57
CA VAL A 112 5.00 16.73 -52.65
C VAL A 112 4.24 16.88 -53.97
N ILE A 113 2.90 16.78 -53.94
CA ILE A 113 2.06 16.95 -55.13
C ILE A 113 2.21 18.36 -55.71
N ILE A 114 2.13 19.39 -54.87
CA ILE A 114 2.28 20.78 -55.30
C ILE A 114 3.65 21.01 -55.92
N LYS A 115 4.72 20.54 -55.28
CA LYS A 115 6.08 20.67 -55.82
C LYS A 115 6.22 19.98 -57.17
N LYS A 116 5.72 18.74 -57.30
CA LYS A 116 5.78 17.97 -58.55
C LYS A 116 5.02 18.65 -59.69
N TYR A 117 3.93 19.36 -59.38
CA TYR A 117 3.15 20.09 -60.38
C TYR A 117 3.76 21.46 -60.73
N LEU A 118 4.61 22.02 -59.86
CA LEU A 118 5.32 23.28 -60.11
C LEU A 118 6.64 23.07 -60.86
N ASP A 119 7.30 21.93 -60.65
CA ASP A 119 8.56 21.56 -61.30
C ASP A 119 8.37 20.91 -62.71
N ASN A 120 7.13 20.73 -63.17
CA ASN A 120 6.78 20.12 -64.46
C ASN A 120 5.93 21.06 -65.31
#